data_AF-A0A2D8UM23-F1
#
_entry.id   AF-A0A2D8UM23-F1
#
_cell.length_a   1.000
_cell.length_b   1.000
_cell.length_c   1.000
_cell.angle_alpha   90.00
_cell.angle_beta   90.00
_cell.angle_gamma   90.00
#
_symmetry.space_group_name_H-M   'P 1'
#
loop_
_entity.id
_entity.type
_entity.pdbx_description
1 polymer ?
#
loop_
_entity_poly.entity_id
_entity_poly.type
_entity_poly.pdbx_seq_one_letter_code
_entity_poly.pdbx_strand_id
1 'polypeptide(L)'
;MKTKLRSLSTFILLSLLTLNVSAQVGINTTSPNESAALDIQSTEAGLLIPRMTTAERNAIIDPETSLLIYDTDLGGYYFNGGTTADPDWVLLLTSNNERKNFKLVNATSDLADELTAGGGSTYELEENTLYEINGTVVIDNPINLNGAYVVGLDTSEDVLVNGTGGSLFESTSSGGSLRNLTLNGNDAQLFSISGDGSQSFIMNNCVIAGANSVGSFSNMNVVFFSIVQFVNNRGGLTSSDINSYFFNLAYWNESNSGTFQNLSGSFTDIQFASGRIITETGETGLDVSSNPTINRSAVITDVTFDGAGTRVNPYTGAGTYSGYNFTNDWEVNCPGIPRESDNNASGNIYIQRNSTTNNPSFSIASATPIDASIAEGELFRFSTDNVNVTNNNILVYEGKETRTFSVNGNLAFEPTSQGGVTLYAFYIRRFDNAGNSIDIPLGTEVYEEVGSASNATSGDYLVRAIPLSGKVTLAPGDYVRLYGQLISNSGTARNNIRVYSVSLTLD
;
A
#
# COMPACT_ATOMS: atom_id res chain seq x y z
N MET A 1 -27.97 -34.71 -102.44
CA MET A 1 -28.58 -34.14 -101.20
C MET A 1 -28.40 -34.99 -99.94
N LYS A 2 -28.25 -36.33 -100.00
CA LYS A 2 -28.18 -37.21 -98.81
C LYS A 2 -26.86 -37.15 -97.99
N THR A 3 -25.75 -36.69 -98.56
CA THR A 3 -24.44 -36.59 -97.88
C THR A 3 -24.25 -35.32 -97.05
N LYS A 4 -24.86 -34.18 -97.43
CA LYS A 4 -24.81 -32.93 -96.64
C LYS A 4 -25.64 -33.01 -95.36
N LEU A 5 -26.72 -33.80 -95.36
CA LEU A 5 -27.56 -34.02 -94.17
C LEU A 5 -26.81 -34.79 -93.08
N ARG A 6 -25.96 -35.76 -93.45
CA ARG A 6 -25.15 -36.54 -92.50
C ARG A 6 -24.07 -35.70 -91.80
N SER A 7 -23.40 -34.80 -92.53
CA SER A 7 -22.37 -33.90 -91.97
C SER A 7 -22.94 -32.85 -91.02
N LEU A 8 -24.14 -32.33 -91.28
CA LEU A 8 -24.80 -31.35 -90.41
C LEU A 8 -25.28 -32.01 -89.11
N SER A 9 -25.79 -33.24 -89.18
CA SER A 9 -26.17 -34.02 -88.00
C SER A 9 -24.97 -34.34 -87.10
N THR A 10 -23.80 -34.65 -87.67
CA THR A 10 -22.57 -34.89 -86.87
C THR A 10 -22.06 -33.60 -86.20
N PHE A 11 -22.15 -32.45 -86.87
CA PHE A 11 -21.74 -31.16 -86.28
C PHE A 11 -22.68 -30.72 -85.13
N ILE A 12 -23.99 -30.90 -85.29
CA ILE A 12 -24.97 -30.63 -84.23
C ILE A 12 -24.73 -31.56 -83.03
N LEU A 13 -24.47 -32.85 -83.28
CA LEU A 13 -24.16 -33.80 -82.21
C LEU A 13 -22.87 -33.44 -81.45
N LEU A 14 -21.82 -33.00 -82.16
CA LEU A 14 -20.56 -32.55 -81.54
C LEU A 14 -20.70 -31.23 -80.76
N SER A 15 -21.59 -30.32 -81.20
CA SER A 15 -21.88 -29.07 -80.48
C SER A 15 -22.72 -29.27 -79.20
N LEU A 16 -23.47 -30.36 -79.11
CA LEU A 16 -24.24 -30.75 -77.92
C LEU A 16 -23.34 -31.39 -76.84
N LEU A 17 -22.15 -31.89 -77.22
CA LEU A 17 -21.17 -32.53 -76.31
C LEU A 17 -20.30 -31.53 -75.53
N THR A 18 -20.36 -30.22 -75.83
CA THR A 18 -19.58 -29.18 -75.14
C THR A 18 -20.40 -28.34 -74.15
N LEU A 19 -21.64 -28.75 -73.85
CA LEU A 19 -22.49 -28.08 -72.87
C LEU A 19 -22.13 -28.60 -71.47
N ASN A 20 -21.33 -27.84 -70.72
CA ASN A 20 -21.16 -28.06 -69.29
C ASN A 20 -22.47 -27.66 -68.60
N VAL A 21 -23.26 -28.65 -68.17
CA VAL A 21 -24.44 -28.41 -67.34
C VAL A 21 -23.99 -28.51 -65.89
N SER A 22 -23.88 -27.37 -65.21
CA SER A 22 -23.61 -27.31 -63.77
C SER A 22 -24.88 -27.70 -63.00
N ALA A 23 -24.80 -28.68 -62.09
CA ALA A 23 -25.91 -29.14 -61.26
C ALA A 23 -26.08 -28.29 -59.98
N GLN A 24 -26.11 -26.96 -60.14
CA GLN A 24 -26.28 -26.02 -59.02
C GLN A 24 -27.76 -25.67 -58.84
N VAL A 25 -28.20 -25.60 -57.58
CA VAL A 25 -29.55 -25.14 -57.24
C VAL A 25 -29.50 -23.65 -56.94
N GLY A 26 -30.06 -22.83 -57.83
CA GLY A 26 -30.32 -21.42 -57.56
C GLY A 26 -31.76 -21.21 -57.11
N ILE A 27 -31.97 -20.54 -55.98
CA ILE A 27 -33.28 -20.06 -55.55
C ILE A 27 -33.26 -18.54 -55.63
N ASN A 28 -34.15 -17.96 -56.44
CA ASN A 28 -34.27 -16.52 -56.69
C ASN A 28 -33.01 -15.85 -57.28
N THR A 29 -32.08 -16.64 -57.86
CA THR A 29 -30.95 -16.16 -58.67
C THR A 29 -30.85 -16.99 -59.95
N THR A 30 -30.56 -16.34 -61.08
CA THR A 30 -30.28 -17.00 -62.36
C THR A 30 -28.79 -17.23 -62.60
N SER A 31 -27.94 -16.72 -61.70
CA SER A 31 -26.49 -16.90 -61.73
C SER A 31 -26.02 -17.31 -60.34
N PRO A 32 -26.28 -18.57 -59.92
CA PRO A 32 -25.74 -19.10 -58.67
C PRO A 32 -24.23 -18.93 -58.62
N ASN A 33 -23.68 -18.66 -57.44
CA ASN A 33 -22.24 -18.59 -57.25
C ASN A 33 -21.57 -19.91 -57.67
N GLU A 34 -20.46 -19.82 -58.42
CA GLU A 34 -19.73 -20.99 -58.93
C GLU A 34 -19.22 -21.93 -57.81
N SER A 35 -19.01 -21.42 -56.58
CA SER A 35 -18.60 -22.23 -55.44
C SER A 35 -19.76 -22.82 -54.62
N ALA A 36 -21.02 -22.57 -55.00
CA ALA A 36 -22.20 -23.01 -54.25
C ALA A 36 -22.89 -24.22 -54.92
N ALA A 37 -23.24 -25.23 -54.12
CA ALA A 37 -24.15 -26.29 -54.54
C ALA A 37 -25.63 -25.84 -54.45
N LEU A 38 -25.94 -24.96 -53.50
CA LEU A 38 -27.21 -24.28 -53.30
C LEU A 38 -26.92 -22.80 -53.03
N ASP A 39 -27.46 -21.91 -53.86
CA ASP A 39 -27.37 -20.45 -53.70
C ASP A 39 -28.78 -19.86 -53.60
N ILE A 40 -29.04 -19.08 -52.56
CA ILE A 40 -30.35 -18.49 -52.27
C ILE A 40 -30.18 -16.98 -52.15
N GLN A 41 -30.77 -16.24 -53.08
CA GLN A 41 -30.75 -14.77 -53.04
C GLN A 41 -32.12 -14.23 -52.60
N SER A 42 -32.16 -13.48 -51.52
CA SER A 42 -33.41 -12.91 -51.02
C SER A 42 -33.12 -11.67 -50.17
N THR A 43 -33.93 -10.63 -50.34
CA THR A 43 -33.86 -9.39 -49.53
C THR A 43 -34.98 -9.30 -48.49
N GLU A 44 -35.97 -10.18 -48.56
CA GLU A 44 -37.21 -10.11 -47.74
C GLU A 44 -37.47 -11.39 -46.91
N ALA A 45 -36.82 -12.51 -47.24
CA ALA A 45 -37.04 -13.82 -46.61
C ALA A 45 -35.72 -14.56 -46.34
N GLY A 46 -35.69 -15.37 -45.29
CA GLY A 46 -34.54 -16.21 -44.90
C GLY A 46 -34.71 -17.70 -45.24
N LEU A 47 -33.74 -18.52 -44.83
CA LEU A 47 -33.78 -19.98 -44.98
C LEU A 47 -34.26 -20.63 -43.67
N LEU A 48 -35.35 -21.40 -43.74
CA LEU A 48 -35.71 -22.35 -42.70
C LEU A 48 -35.05 -23.69 -43.00
N ILE A 49 -34.05 -24.05 -42.21
CA ILE A 49 -33.49 -25.40 -42.17
C ILE A 49 -34.46 -26.36 -41.45
N PRO A 50 -34.29 -27.69 -41.55
CA PRO A 50 -35.15 -28.64 -40.86
C PRO A 50 -35.28 -28.35 -39.36
N ARG A 51 -36.52 -28.19 -38.89
CA ARG A 51 -36.87 -27.89 -37.50
C ARG A 51 -37.49 -29.13 -36.89
N MET A 52 -36.99 -29.55 -35.74
CA MET A 52 -37.43 -30.80 -35.11
C MET A 52 -37.16 -30.78 -33.60
N THR A 53 -37.86 -31.63 -32.86
CA THR A 53 -37.63 -31.86 -31.42
C THR A 53 -36.29 -32.56 -31.17
N THR A 54 -35.78 -32.54 -29.94
CA THR A 54 -34.59 -33.30 -29.55
C THR A 54 -34.78 -34.79 -29.79
N ALA A 55 -35.99 -35.31 -29.57
CA ALA A 55 -36.32 -36.71 -29.80
C ALA A 55 -36.24 -37.08 -31.29
N GLU A 56 -36.77 -36.23 -32.17
CA GLU A 56 -36.71 -36.43 -33.63
C GLU A 56 -35.28 -36.28 -34.17
N ARG A 57 -34.50 -35.31 -33.66
CA ARG A 57 -33.08 -35.15 -34.00
C ARG A 57 -32.28 -36.41 -33.69
N ASN A 58 -32.47 -36.96 -32.49
CA ASN A 58 -31.77 -38.18 -32.07
C ASN A 58 -32.26 -39.43 -32.81
N ALA A 59 -33.42 -39.36 -33.47
CA ALA A 59 -33.97 -40.44 -34.30
C ALA A 59 -33.52 -40.39 -35.76
N ILE A 60 -32.73 -39.39 -36.18
CA ILE A 60 -32.13 -39.36 -37.52
C ILE A 60 -31.19 -40.57 -37.65
N ILE A 61 -31.49 -41.44 -38.60
CA ILE A 61 -30.65 -42.60 -38.94
C ILE A 61 -29.50 -42.10 -39.82
N ASP A 62 -28.27 -42.49 -39.45
CA ASP A 62 -27.05 -42.19 -40.19
C ASP A 62 -26.90 -40.69 -40.56
N PRO A 63 -26.94 -39.75 -39.58
CA PRO A 63 -26.76 -38.33 -39.87
C PRO A 63 -25.33 -38.04 -40.35
N GLU A 64 -25.18 -37.46 -41.54
CA GLU A 64 -23.86 -37.08 -42.05
C GLU A 64 -23.16 -36.03 -41.17
N THR A 65 -21.83 -36.04 -41.18
CA THR A 65 -21.04 -34.97 -40.55
C THR A 65 -21.43 -33.62 -41.15
N SER A 66 -21.56 -32.62 -40.28
CA SER A 66 -22.03 -31.26 -40.59
C SER A 66 -23.49 -31.14 -41.03
N LEU A 67 -24.33 -32.16 -40.81
CA LEU A 67 -25.79 -32.05 -40.99
C LEU A 67 -26.35 -30.99 -40.03
N LEU A 68 -26.95 -29.92 -40.57
CA LEU A 68 -27.47 -28.77 -39.83
C LEU A 68 -28.99 -28.85 -39.61
N ILE A 69 -29.43 -28.68 -38.36
CA ILE A 69 -30.84 -28.68 -37.96
C ILE A 69 -31.11 -27.57 -36.94
N TYR A 70 -32.39 -27.23 -36.73
CA TYR A 70 -32.84 -26.41 -35.61
C TYR A 70 -33.60 -27.28 -34.61
N ASP A 71 -33.07 -27.39 -33.38
CA ASP A 71 -33.72 -28.12 -32.29
C ASP A 71 -34.76 -27.22 -31.61
N THR A 72 -36.03 -27.60 -31.67
CA THR A 72 -37.13 -26.80 -31.14
C THR A 72 -37.31 -26.93 -29.63
N ASP A 73 -36.80 -28.00 -29.00
CA ASP A 73 -36.86 -28.18 -27.54
C ASP A 73 -35.74 -27.39 -26.86
N LEU A 74 -34.54 -27.38 -27.47
CA LEU A 74 -33.37 -26.66 -26.98
C LEU A 74 -33.26 -25.23 -27.51
N GLY A 75 -34.04 -24.87 -28.53
CA GLY A 75 -34.12 -23.51 -29.06
C GLY A 75 -32.83 -23.03 -29.75
N GLY A 76 -32.17 -23.88 -30.54
CA GLY A 76 -30.89 -23.54 -31.15
C GLY A 76 -30.59 -24.28 -32.45
N TYR A 77 -29.63 -23.75 -33.21
CA TYR A 77 -29.06 -24.40 -34.39
C TYR A 77 -28.02 -25.43 -33.95
N TYR A 78 -28.12 -26.67 -34.41
CA TYR A 78 -27.17 -27.74 -34.10
C TYR A 78 -26.66 -28.36 -35.38
N PHE A 79 -25.40 -28.79 -35.37
CA PHE A 79 -24.86 -29.63 -36.44
C PHE A 79 -24.25 -30.92 -35.87
N ASN A 80 -24.22 -31.98 -36.69
CA ASN A 80 -23.48 -33.20 -36.32
C ASN A 80 -21.96 -32.94 -36.44
N GLY A 81 -21.27 -32.73 -35.33
CA GLY A 81 -19.81 -32.64 -35.26
C GLY A 81 -19.10 -33.99 -35.23
N GLY A 82 -19.86 -35.08 -35.05
CA GLY A 82 -19.37 -36.45 -35.03
C GLY A 82 -19.36 -37.11 -36.42
N THR A 83 -19.32 -38.44 -36.42
CA THR A 83 -19.39 -39.24 -37.66
C THR A 83 -20.80 -39.79 -37.86
N THR A 84 -21.09 -40.32 -39.05
CA THR A 84 -22.36 -41.00 -39.34
C THR A 84 -22.67 -42.14 -38.36
N ALA A 85 -21.64 -42.87 -37.90
CA ALA A 85 -21.81 -44.01 -36.98
C ALA A 85 -21.91 -43.61 -35.50
N ASP A 86 -21.50 -42.39 -35.15
CA ASP A 86 -21.49 -41.85 -33.79
C ASP A 86 -21.74 -40.34 -33.84
N PRO A 87 -23.02 -39.91 -33.93
CA PRO A 87 -23.36 -38.50 -34.04
C PRO A 87 -23.10 -37.75 -32.73
N ASP A 88 -22.46 -36.59 -32.86
CA ASP A 88 -22.27 -35.62 -31.78
C ASP A 88 -22.95 -34.30 -32.14
N TRP A 89 -24.07 -34.00 -31.50
CA TRP A 89 -24.86 -32.81 -31.81
C TRP A 89 -24.30 -31.58 -31.09
N VAL A 90 -23.58 -30.74 -31.83
CA VAL A 90 -22.92 -29.54 -31.33
C VAL A 90 -23.79 -28.31 -31.61
N LEU A 91 -24.03 -27.51 -30.58
CA LEU A 91 -24.70 -26.22 -30.72
C LEU A 91 -23.83 -25.27 -31.56
N LEU A 92 -24.39 -24.73 -32.62
CA LEU A 92 -23.79 -23.66 -33.41
C LEU A 92 -23.94 -22.35 -32.61
N LEU A 93 -22.99 -22.10 -31.72
CA LEU A 93 -23.00 -20.95 -30.81
C LEU A 93 -23.07 -19.63 -31.60
N THR A 94 -24.14 -18.86 -31.37
CA THR A 94 -24.07 -17.39 -31.35
C THR A 94 -23.94 -17.02 -29.87
N SER A 95 -22.93 -16.24 -29.49
CA SER A 95 -22.64 -15.90 -28.10
C SER A 95 -23.80 -15.12 -27.45
N ASN A 96 -24.74 -15.82 -26.82
CA ASN A 96 -25.89 -15.20 -26.14
C ASN A 96 -25.68 -14.98 -24.63
N ASN A 97 -24.48 -15.31 -24.10
CA ASN A 97 -24.10 -15.14 -22.69
C ASN A 97 -22.97 -14.11 -22.53
N GLU A 98 -23.11 -12.96 -23.17
CA GLU A 98 -22.20 -11.83 -22.92
C GLU A 98 -22.54 -11.18 -21.58
N ARG A 99 -21.50 -10.73 -20.87
CA ARG A 99 -21.70 -9.88 -19.68
C ARG A 99 -22.46 -8.62 -20.11
N LYS A 100 -23.47 -8.24 -19.34
CA LYS A 100 -24.07 -6.91 -19.49
C LYS A 100 -23.06 -5.87 -19.00
N ASN A 101 -23.01 -4.72 -19.67
CA ASN A 101 -22.01 -3.66 -19.42
C ASN A 101 -20.58 -4.21 -19.56
N PHE A 102 -20.27 -4.73 -20.74
CA PHE A 102 -18.96 -5.23 -21.10
C PHE A 102 -18.53 -4.69 -22.45
N LYS A 103 -17.24 -4.38 -22.58
CA LYS A 103 -16.63 -3.96 -23.83
C LYS A 103 -15.24 -4.54 -23.95
N LEU A 104 -14.97 -5.20 -25.08
CA LEU A 104 -13.64 -5.65 -25.45
C LEU A 104 -12.94 -4.51 -26.21
N VAL A 105 -11.70 -4.20 -25.83
CA VAL A 105 -10.87 -3.13 -26.40
C VAL A 105 -9.60 -3.75 -26.97
N ASN A 106 -9.53 -3.82 -28.29
CA ASN A 106 -8.36 -4.29 -29.04
C ASN A 106 -7.62 -3.12 -29.72
N ALA A 107 -8.30 -1.98 -29.88
CA ALA A 107 -7.73 -0.75 -30.42
C ALA A 107 -8.47 0.48 -29.85
N THR A 108 -7.86 1.66 -29.94
CA THR A 108 -8.50 2.93 -29.55
C THR A 108 -9.79 3.23 -30.31
N SER A 109 -9.92 2.73 -31.53
CA SER A 109 -11.16 2.86 -32.32
C SER A 109 -12.36 2.20 -31.63
N ASP A 110 -12.14 1.20 -30.79
CA ASP A 110 -13.21 0.56 -30.03
C ASP A 110 -13.79 1.55 -29.00
N LEU A 111 -13.04 2.57 -28.58
CA LEU A 111 -13.45 3.58 -27.60
C LEU A 111 -14.08 4.85 -28.23
N ALA A 112 -14.56 4.78 -29.47
CA ALA A 112 -15.07 5.96 -30.19
C ALA A 112 -16.31 6.60 -29.52
N ASP A 113 -17.18 5.78 -28.89
CA ASP A 113 -18.35 6.26 -28.17
C ASP A 113 -17.95 7.00 -26.89
N GLU A 114 -16.98 6.45 -26.15
CA GLU A 114 -16.40 7.04 -24.93
C GLU A 114 -15.66 8.35 -25.24
N LEU A 115 -14.99 8.42 -26.39
CA LEU A 115 -14.38 9.67 -26.86
C LEU A 115 -15.43 10.73 -27.13
N THR A 116 -16.55 10.33 -27.74
CA THR A 116 -17.66 11.24 -28.01
C THR A 116 -18.31 11.71 -26.71
N ALA A 117 -18.48 10.81 -25.74
CA ALA A 117 -19.01 11.12 -24.41
C ALA A 117 -18.09 12.10 -23.65
N GLY A 118 -16.77 11.93 -23.74
CA GLY A 118 -15.78 12.85 -23.19
C GLY A 118 -15.47 14.07 -24.07
N GLY A 119 -16.39 14.44 -24.98
CA GLY A 119 -16.33 15.69 -25.75
C GLY A 119 -15.23 15.75 -26.81
N GLY A 120 -14.64 14.61 -27.19
CA GLY A 120 -13.59 14.50 -28.20
C GLY A 120 -12.16 14.72 -27.68
N SER A 121 -11.98 14.92 -26.37
CA SER A 121 -10.67 15.15 -25.74
C SER A 121 -10.30 14.13 -24.67
N THR A 122 -11.26 13.31 -24.24
CA THR A 122 -11.09 12.33 -23.17
C THR A 122 -11.96 11.13 -23.51
N TYR A 123 -11.50 9.92 -23.18
CA TYR A 123 -12.33 8.72 -23.18
C TYR A 123 -13.08 8.66 -21.84
N GLU A 124 -14.32 9.14 -21.83
CA GLU A 124 -15.22 9.01 -20.67
C GLU A 124 -15.78 7.59 -20.67
N LEU A 125 -15.28 6.72 -19.78
CA LEU A 125 -15.79 5.36 -19.69
C LEU A 125 -17.19 5.34 -19.09
N GLU A 126 -17.98 4.34 -19.46
CA GLU A 126 -19.32 4.15 -18.91
C GLU A 126 -19.25 3.60 -17.49
N GLU A 127 -19.96 4.23 -16.56
CA GLU A 127 -20.01 3.80 -15.16
C GLU A 127 -20.52 2.35 -15.05
N ASN A 128 -19.98 1.58 -14.10
CA ASN A 128 -20.39 0.19 -13.87
C ASN A 128 -20.22 -0.74 -15.09
N THR A 129 -19.30 -0.40 -16.00
CA THR A 129 -18.96 -1.19 -17.19
C THR A 129 -17.56 -1.80 -17.08
N LEU A 130 -17.42 -3.04 -17.54
CA LEU A 130 -16.17 -3.77 -17.62
C LEU A 130 -15.55 -3.61 -19.01
N TYR A 131 -14.38 -2.99 -19.05
CA TYR A 131 -13.55 -2.86 -20.24
C TYR A 131 -12.43 -3.90 -20.17
N GLU A 132 -12.40 -4.84 -21.10
CA GLU A 132 -11.33 -5.84 -21.21
C GLU A 132 -10.35 -5.41 -22.29
N ILE A 133 -9.10 -5.18 -21.90
CA ILE A 133 -7.99 -4.91 -22.81
C ILE A 133 -7.49 -6.25 -23.33
N ASN A 134 -7.41 -6.38 -24.64
CA ASN A 134 -6.91 -7.57 -25.30
C ASN A 134 -5.79 -7.20 -26.26
N GLY A 135 -4.55 -7.44 -25.83
CA GLY A 135 -3.34 -7.03 -26.51
C GLY A 135 -2.86 -5.62 -26.16
N THR A 136 -1.97 -5.08 -26.99
CA THR A 136 -1.35 -3.77 -26.77
C THR A 136 -2.15 -2.65 -27.46
N VAL A 137 -2.72 -1.75 -26.66
CA VAL A 137 -3.55 -0.62 -27.13
C VAL A 137 -2.85 0.70 -26.81
N VAL A 138 -2.55 1.49 -27.85
CA VAL A 138 -1.94 2.82 -27.70
C VAL A 138 -3.05 3.87 -27.58
N ILE A 139 -3.16 4.48 -26.41
CA ILE A 139 -4.20 5.46 -26.07
C ILE A 139 -3.74 6.88 -26.38
N ASP A 140 -4.45 7.60 -27.25
CA ASP A 140 -4.06 8.92 -27.77
C ASP A 140 -4.77 10.11 -27.10
N ASN A 141 -5.79 9.87 -26.27
CA ASN A 141 -6.42 10.87 -25.38
C ASN A 141 -6.54 10.31 -23.95
N PRO A 142 -6.53 11.16 -22.89
CA PRO A 142 -6.68 10.69 -21.52
C PRO A 142 -7.98 9.87 -21.30
N ILE A 143 -7.94 8.93 -20.37
CA ILE A 143 -9.09 8.12 -19.95
C ILE A 143 -9.61 8.66 -18.62
N ASN A 144 -10.90 8.97 -18.56
CA ASN A 144 -11.60 9.14 -17.29
C ASN A 144 -12.30 7.83 -16.95
N LEU A 145 -11.85 7.18 -15.87
CA LEU A 145 -12.36 5.86 -15.47
C LEU A 145 -13.85 5.90 -15.10
N ASN A 146 -14.35 7.01 -14.55
CA ASN A 146 -15.76 7.22 -14.28
C ASN A 146 -16.47 6.03 -13.58
N GLY A 147 -15.80 5.40 -12.61
CA GLY A 147 -16.34 4.24 -11.88
C GLY A 147 -16.35 2.92 -12.67
N ALA A 148 -15.75 2.87 -13.86
CA ALA A 148 -15.59 1.67 -14.66
C ALA A 148 -14.49 0.74 -14.12
N TYR A 149 -14.49 -0.49 -14.65
CA TYR A 149 -13.53 -1.53 -14.35
C TYR A 149 -12.73 -1.82 -15.62
N VAL A 150 -11.41 -1.66 -15.59
CA VAL A 150 -10.54 -2.03 -16.72
C VAL A 150 -9.72 -3.24 -16.32
N VAL A 151 -9.73 -4.27 -17.16
CA VAL A 151 -9.07 -5.54 -16.88
C VAL A 151 -8.27 -6.03 -18.08
N GLY A 152 -7.18 -6.74 -17.82
CA GLY A 152 -6.57 -7.69 -18.74
C GLY A 152 -6.76 -9.12 -18.25
N LEU A 153 -6.28 -10.08 -19.03
CA LEU A 153 -6.17 -11.49 -18.67
C LEU A 153 -4.71 -11.93 -18.56
N ASP A 154 -3.82 -11.32 -19.33
CA ASP A 154 -2.37 -11.54 -19.30
C ASP A 154 -1.62 -10.21 -19.23
N THR A 155 -1.01 -9.92 -18.07
CA THR A 155 -0.20 -8.71 -17.87
C THR A 155 0.95 -8.56 -18.87
N SER A 156 1.38 -9.63 -19.53
CA SER A 156 2.49 -9.61 -20.49
C SER A 156 2.07 -9.16 -21.89
N GLU A 157 0.80 -9.32 -22.24
CA GLU A 157 0.26 -9.04 -23.59
C GLU A 157 -0.79 -7.92 -23.59
N ASP A 158 -1.57 -7.80 -22.50
CA ASP A 158 -2.61 -6.80 -22.32
C ASP A 158 -2.00 -5.51 -21.73
N VAL A 159 -1.73 -4.56 -22.62
CA VAL A 159 -0.96 -3.36 -22.32
C VAL A 159 -1.71 -2.13 -22.77
N LEU A 160 -1.91 -1.17 -21.86
CA LEU A 160 -2.26 0.20 -22.23
C LEU A 160 -0.99 1.03 -22.34
N VAL A 161 -0.71 1.54 -23.54
CA VAL A 161 0.44 2.40 -23.81
C VAL A 161 -0.03 3.85 -23.87
N ASN A 162 0.58 4.72 -23.08
CA ASN A 162 0.27 6.14 -23.08
C ASN A 162 0.83 6.83 -24.34
N GLY A 163 -0.06 7.20 -25.26
CA GLY A 163 0.20 8.03 -26.43
C GLY A 163 -0.41 9.44 -26.34
N THR A 164 -0.92 9.86 -25.18
CA THR A 164 -1.67 11.11 -25.00
C THR A 164 -0.78 12.35 -24.99
N GLY A 165 0.51 12.19 -24.68
CA GLY A 165 1.44 13.29 -24.43
C GLY A 165 1.26 13.97 -23.06
N GLY A 166 0.25 13.55 -22.29
CA GLY A 166 -0.07 14.00 -20.94
C GLY A 166 -0.25 12.82 -19.98
N SER A 167 -1.24 12.87 -19.09
CA SER A 167 -1.54 11.71 -18.25
C SER A 167 -2.37 10.68 -19.01
N LEU A 168 -2.18 9.38 -18.73
CA LEU A 168 -3.03 8.32 -19.30
C LEU A 168 -4.43 8.34 -18.69
N PHE A 169 -4.51 8.48 -17.36
CA PHE A 169 -5.76 8.57 -16.62
C PHE A 169 -5.91 9.94 -15.97
N GLU A 170 -7.01 10.62 -16.27
CA GLU A 170 -7.33 11.95 -15.73
C GLU A 170 -8.76 11.97 -15.19
N SER A 171 -8.92 12.43 -13.95
CA SER A 171 -10.23 12.65 -13.37
C SER A 171 -10.15 13.64 -12.23
N THR A 172 -11.21 14.44 -12.05
CA THR A 172 -11.36 15.33 -10.89
C THR A 172 -12.52 14.97 -9.98
N SER A 173 -13.29 13.94 -10.34
CA SER A 173 -14.54 13.59 -9.66
C SER A 173 -14.88 12.10 -9.70
N SER A 174 -13.98 11.25 -10.19
CA SER A 174 -14.23 9.82 -10.31
C SER A 174 -13.05 8.97 -9.87
N GLY A 175 -13.36 7.73 -9.54
CA GLY A 175 -12.39 6.67 -9.32
C GLY A 175 -12.59 5.55 -10.34
N GLY A 176 -12.12 4.36 -10.00
CA GLY A 176 -12.25 3.19 -10.85
C GLY A 176 -11.34 2.07 -10.40
N SER A 177 -11.28 1.01 -11.20
CA SER A 177 -10.38 -0.09 -10.89
C SER A 177 -9.65 -0.64 -12.10
N LEU A 178 -8.42 -1.06 -11.86
CA LEU A 178 -7.52 -1.64 -12.86
C LEU A 178 -7.07 -3.03 -12.38
N ARG A 179 -7.11 -4.04 -13.25
CA ARG A 179 -6.70 -5.39 -12.87
C ARG A 179 -6.01 -6.20 -13.96
N ASN A 180 -4.96 -6.94 -13.62
CA ASN A 180 -4.33 -7.93 -14.51
C ASN A 180 -3.84 -7.36 -15.86
N LEU A 181 -3.37 -6.10 -15.89
CA LEU A 181 -2.79 -5.51 -17.11
C LEU A 181 -1.48 -4.76 -16.82
N THR A 182 -0.75 -4.44 -17.89
CA THR A 182 0.39 -3.53 -17.81
C THR A 182 -0.02 -2.13 -18.26
N LEU A 183 0.39 -1.13 -17.50
CA LEU A 183 0.40 0.27 -17.92
C LEU A 183 1.80 0.66 -18.35
N ASN A 184 1.96 1.02 -19.61
CA ASN A 184 3.20 1.55 -20.14
C ASN A 184 3.07 3.07 -20.29
N GLY A 185 3.78 3.80 -19.44
CA GLY A 185 3.77 5.26 -19.44
C GLY A 185 4.43 5.89 -20.65
N ASN A 186 5.28 5.17 -21.41
CA ASN A 186 5.90 5.65 -22.64
C ASN A 186 6.52 7.07 -22.48
N ASP A 187 7.31 7.25 -21.41
CA ASP A 187 7.91 8.52 -20.99
C ASP A 187 6.90 9.66 -20.72
N ALA A 188 5.64 9.33 -20.47
CA ALA A 188 4.57 10.22 -20.04
C ALA A 188 4.01 9.82 -18.66
N GLN A 189 3.13 10.66 -18.10
CA GLN A 189 2.56 10.42 -16.77
C GLN A 189 1.43 9.40 -16.85
N LEU A 190 1.24 8.54 -15.84
CA LEU A 190 0.12 7.59 -15.86
C LEU A 190 -1.14 8.14 -15.19
N PHE A 191 -1.02 8.73 -14.00
CA PHE A 191 -2.18 9.17 -13.21
C PHE A 191 -2.18 10.67 -12.93
N SER A 192 -3.32 11.31 -13.12
CA SER A 192 -3.66 12.60 -12.54
C SER A 192 -5.11 12.54 -12.06
N ILE A 193 -5.32 11.87 -10.92
CA ILE A 193 -6.64 11.57 -10.38
C ILE A 193 -6.86 12.37 -9.10
N SER A 194 -7.96 13.12 -9.04
CA SER A 194 -8.44 13.76 -7.83
C SER A 194 -9.94 13.53 -7.63
N GLY A 195 -10.40 13.68 -6.39
CA GLY A 195 -11.82 13.55 -6.04
C GLY A 195 -12.31 14.63 -5.07
N ASP A 196 -13.43 14.34 -4.40
CA ASP A 196 -14.03 15.14 -3.33
C ASP A 196 -13.98 14.45 -1.96
N GLY A 197 -13.22 13.36 -1.86
CA GLY A 197 -13.11 12.51 -0.67
C GLY A 197 -14.12 11.36 -0.62
N SER A 198 -14.97 11.16 -1.63
CA SER A 198 -15.90 10.03 -1.72
C SER A 198 -15.47 8.91 -2.68
N GLN A 199 -14.62 9.21 -3.65
CA GLN A 199 -14.21 8.29 -4.71
C GLN A 199 -13.10 7.33 -4.29
N SER A 200 -13.08 6.15 -4.90
CA SER A 200 -12.09 5.11 -4.63
C SER A 200 -11.37 4.67 -5.90
N PHE A 201 -10.06 4.50 -5.82
CA PHE A 201 -9.23 3.90 -6.86
C PHE A 201 -8.60 2.60 -6.35
N ILE A 202 -8.71 1.52 -7.13
CA ILE A 202 -8.16 0.22 -6.78
C ILE A 202 -7.37 -0.35 -7.95
N MET A 203 -6.11 -0.68 -7.73
CA MET A 203 -5.27 -1.39 -8.70
C MET A 203 -4.86 -2.75 -8.13
N ASN A 204 -5.08 -3.82 -8.90
CA ASN A 204 -4.74 -5.17 -8.49
C ASN A 204 -3.98 -5.95 -9.57
N ASN A 205 -2.91 -6.65 -9.21
CA ASN A 205 -2.15 -7.52 -10.13
C ASN A 205 -1.72 -6.80 -11.41
N CYS A 206 -1.07 -5.64 -11.29
CA CYS A 206 -0.69 -4.83 -12.45
C CYS A 206 0.81 -4.58 -12.49
N VAL A 207 1.31 -4.26 -13.69
CA VAL A 207 2.67 -3.76 -13.87
C VAL A 207 2.60 -2.31 -14.33
N ILE A 208 3.38 -1.44 -13.71
CA ILE A 208 3.55 -0.03 -14.08
C ILE A 208 4.97 0.14 -14.62
N ALA A 209 5.07 0.46 -15.90
CA ALA A 209 6.34 0.48 -16.61
C ALA A 209 6.58 1.79 -17.38
N GLY A 210 7.82 2.28 -17.38
CA GLY A 210 8.29 3.28 -18.35
C GLY A 210 7.62 4.65 -18.27
N ALA A 211 7.02 5.01 -17.13
CA ALA A 211 6.42 6.33 -16.96
C ALA A 211 7.47 7.38 -16.61
N ASN A 212 7.30 8.63 -17.07
CA ASN A 212 8.13 9.72 -16.56
C ASN A 212 7.83 10.08 -15.09
N SER A 213 6.60 9.76 -14.68
CA SER A 213 5.99 9.95 -13.39
C SER A 213 4.86 8.94 -13.30
N VAL A 214 4.82 8.11 -12.27
CA VAL A 214 3.64 7.27 -12.05
C VAL A 214 2.41 8.16 -11.86
N GLY A 215 2.55 9.29 -11.17
CA GLY A 215 1.56 10.36 -11.21
C GLY A 215 1.03 10.76 -9.83
N SER A 216 -0.21 11.25 -9.78
CA SER A 216 -0.79 11.82 -8.56
C SER A 216 -2.19 11.33 -8.22
N PHE A 217 -2.44 11.22 -6.92
CA PHE A 217 -3.76 10.99 -6.32
C PHE A 217 -4.05 12.04 -5.23
N SER A 218 -5.18 12.73 -5.28
CA SER A 218 -5.54 13.68 -4.22
C SER A 218 -7.04 13.75 -3.90
N ASN A 219 -7.40 14.11 -2.66
CA ASN A 219 -8.80 14.25 -2.24
C ASN A 219 -9.63 12.97 -2.51
N MET A 220 -9.09 11.80 -2.15
CA MET A 220 -9.73 10.50 -2.42
C MET A 220 -10.24 9.86 -1.13
N ASN A 221 -11.27 9.02 -1.23
CA ASN A 221 -11.65 8.16 -0.11
C ASN A 221 -10.64 7.01 0.05
N VAL A 222 -10.46 6.20 -0.99
CA VAL A 222 -9.54 5.06 -0.96
C VAL A 222 -8.63 5.10 -2.17
N VAL A 223 -7.35 4.87 -1.94
CA VAL A 223 -6.39 4.53 -2.99
C VAL A 223 -5.68 3.26 -2.55
N PHE A 224 -5.88 2.18 -3.29
CA PHE A 224 -5.36 0.86 -2.92
C PHE A 224 -4.62 0.19 -4.08
N PHE A 225 -3.34 -0.09 -3.86
CA PHE A 225 -2.50 -0.90 -4.74
C PHE A 225 -2.25 -2.27 -4.10
N SER A 226 -2.61 -3.34 -4.80
CA SER A 226 -2.47 -4.72 -4.32
C SER A 226 -1.79 -5.59 -5.37
N ILE A 227 -0.59 -6.09 -5.10
CA ILE A 227 0.24 -6.85 -6.05
C ILE A 227 0.54 -5.99 -7.28
N VAL A 228 1.49 -5.07 -7.13
CA VAL A 228 1.86 -4.13 -8.20
C VAL A 228 3.36 -4.05 -8.31
N GLN A 229 3.87 -4.19 -9.53
CA GLN A 229 5.29 -4.03 -9.83
C GLN A 229 5.53 -2.70 -10.54
N PHE A 230 6.55 -1.96 -10.10
CA PHE A 230 6.99 -0.72 -10.71
C PHE A 230 8.37 -0.95 -11.35
N VAL A 231 8.51 -0.64 -12.65
CA VAL A 231 9.71 -0.91 -13.45
C VAL A 231 10.03 0.26 -14.37
N ASN A 232 11.29 0.69 -14.46
CA ASN A 232 11.75 1.74 -15.39
C ASN A 232 10.98 3.07 -15.30
N ASN A 233 10.39 3.41 -14.15
CA ASN A 233 9.68 4.68 -13.98
C ASN A 233 10.66 5.76 -13.52
N ARG A 234 10.62 6.94 -14.14
CA ARG A 234 11.56 8.04 -13.84
C ARG A 234 11.11 8.96 -12.69
N GLY A 235 9.88 8.77 -12.22
CA GLY A 235 9.29 9.44 -11.08
C GLY A 235 8.15 8.59 -10.52
N GLY A 236 7.88 8.72 -9.22
CA GLY A 236 6.90 7.89 -8.53
C GLY A 236 5.52 8.53 -8.38
N LEU A 237 4.90 8.23 -7.24
CA LEU A 237 3.57 8.69 -6.87
C LEU A 237 3.65 9.89 -5.92
N THR A 238 2.84 10.91 -6.19
CA THR A 238 2.54 11.99 -5.24
C THR A 238 1.12 11.81 -4.72
N SER A 239 0.93 11.78 -3.41
CA SER A 239 -0.38 11.50 -2.81
C SER A 239 -0.68 12.47 -1.66
N SER A 240 -1.90 13.02 -1.64
CA SER A 240 -2.33 13.94 -0.59
C SER A 240 -3.83 13.87 -0.31
N ASP A 241 -4.23 14.15 0.93
CA ASP A 241 -5.64 14.32 1.27
C ASP A 241 -6.49 13.06 0.94
N ILE A 242 -6.02 11.90 1.40
CA ILE A 242 -6.64 10.59 1.11
C ILE A 242 -7.11 9.96 2.42
N ASN A 243 -8.37 9.54 2.53
CA ASN A 243 -8.81 8.89 3.77
C ASN A 243 -8.02 7.60 4.02
N SER A 244 -8.03 6.64 3.09
CA SER A 244 -7.32 5.37 3.24
C SER A 244 -6.36 5.12 2.08
N TYR A 245 -5.05 5.12 2.39
CA TYR A 245 -3.97 4.95 1.42
C TYR A 245 -3.20 3.65 1.67
N PHE A 246 -3.38 2.66 0.79
CA PHE A 246 -2.93 1.29 1.04
C PHE A 246 -2.06 0.74 -0.08
N PHE A 247 -0.98 0.08 0.31
CA PHE A 247 -0.10 -0.71 -0.53
C PHE A 247 0.06 -2.09 0.09
N ASN A 248 -0.23 -3.14 -0.69
CA ASN A 248 0.02 -4.52 -0.30
C ASN A 248 0.76 -5.24 -1.42
N LEU A 249 1.90 -5.88 -1.11
CA LEU A 249 2.73 -6.59 -2.09
C LEU A 249 3.14 -5.69 -3.28
N ALA A 250 3.54 -4.45 -3.00
CA ALA A 250 4.08 -3.56 -4.01
C ALA A 250 5.60 -3.68 -4.10
N TYR A 251 6.13 -3.72 -5.33
CA TYR A 251 7.57 -3.86 -5.59
C TYR A 251 8.09 -2.74 -6.48
N TRP A 252 8.89 -1.85 -5.89
CA TRP A 252 9.75 -0.90 -6.62
C TRP A 252 11.13 -1.52 -6.79
N ASN A 253 11.44 -1.92 -8.02
CA ASN A 253 12.76 -2.49 -8.34
C ASN A 253 13.81 -1.40 -8.59
N GLU A 254 15.07 -1.81 -8.72
CA GLU A 254 16.26 -0.98 -8.92
C GLU A 254 16.29 -0.20 -10.24
N SER A 255 15.31 -0.38 -11.13
CA SER A 255 15.25 0.30 -12.43
C SER A 255 14.45 1.60 -12.40
N ASN A 256 13.74 1.87 -11.30
CA ASN A 256 13.03 3.13 -11.11
C ASN A 256 13.99 4.22 -10.64
N SER A 257 13.64 5.49 -10.83
CA SER A 257 14.42 6.63 -10.33
C SER A 257 13.53 7.72 -9.71
N GLY A 258 14.15 8.67 -9.00
CA GLY A 258 13.45 9.80 -8.37
C GLY A 258 12.88 9.44 -7.01
N THR A 259 11.74 10.06 -6.65
CA THR A 259 11.01 9.74 -5.41
C THR A 259 9.87 8.79 -5.74
N PHE A 260 9.84 7.60 -5.13
CA PHE A 260 8.84 6.57 -5.44
C PHE A 260 7.48 6.83 -4.79
N GLN A 261 7.49 7.28 -3.53
CA GLN A 261 6.29 7.66 -2.78
C GLN A 261 6.52 9.03 -2.14
N ASN A 262 5.68 10.01 -2.44
CA ASN A 262 5.74 11.35 -1.87
C ASN A 262 4.40 11.70 -1.23
N LEU A 263 4.37 11.81 0.10
CA LEU A 263 3.15 11.98 0.88
C LEU A 263 3.07 13.36 1.51
N SER A 264 1.92 14.01 1.39
CA SER A 264 1.64 15.33 1.95
C SER A 264 0.16 15.49 2.30
N GLY A 265 -0.24 16.61 2.92
CA GLY A 265 -1.64 16.84 3.27
C GLY A 265 -2.12 15.93 4.40
N SER A 266 -3.39 15.54 4.38
CA SER A 266 -4.01 14.76 5.45
C SER A 266 -4.34 13.32 5.03
N PHE A 267 -4.15 12.36 5.93
CA PHE A 267 -4.59 10.98 5.77
C PHE A 267 -5.38 10.50 6.99
N THR A 268 -6.38 9.64 6.81
CA THR A 268 -6.98 8.94 7.96
C THR A 268 -6.14 7.70 8.30
N ASP A 269 -5.85 6.88 7.30
CA ASP A 269 -5.06 5.66 7.41
C ASP A 269 -4.02 5.55 6.31
N ILE A 270 -2.84 5.10 6.68
CA ILE A 270 -1.79 4.70 5.73
C ILE A 270 -1.35 3.28 6.06
N GLN A 271 -1.22 2.43 5.03
CA GLN A 271 -0.62 1.10 5.19
C GLN A 271 0.31 0.78 4.03
N PHE A 272 1.54 0.38 4.36
CA PHE A 272 2.43 -0.33 3.44
C PHE A 272 2.73 -1.72 4.02
N ALA A 273 2.37 -2.77 3.28
CA ALA A 273 2.47 -4.14 3.75
C ALA A 273 3.13 -5.08 2.73
N SER A 274 4.00 -5.97 3.22
CA SER A 274 4.56 -7.11 2.46
C SER A 274 5.29 -6.72 1.16
N GLY A 275 5.77 -5.48 1.03
CA GLY A 275 6.36 -4.95 -0.19
C GLY A 275 7.88 -5.00 -0.23
N ARG A 276 8.46 -4.43 -1.28
CA ARG A 276 9.88 -4.13 -1.36
C ARG A 276 10.10 -2.81 -2.10
N ILE A 277 11.04 -2.02 -1.59
CA ILE A 277 11.50 -0.77 -2.18
C ILE A 277 13.02 -0.82 -2.25
N ILE A 278 13.57 -0.78 -3.47
CA ILE A 278 15.02 -0.71 -3.71
C ILE A 278 15.35 0.67 -4.28
N THR A 279 16.09 1.46 -3.51
CA THR A 279 16.50 2.82 -3.92
C THR A 279 17.99 2.87 -4.21
N GLU A 280 18.39 3.39 -5.36
CA GLU A 280 19.78 3.66 -5.74
C GLU A 280 20.21 5.09 -5.39
N THR A 281 21.48 5.40 -5.61
CA THR A 281 22.06 6.70 -5.24
C THR A 281 21.31 7.86 -5.92
N GLY A 282 20.80 8.80 -5.12
CA GLY A 282 20.04 9.96 -5.61
C GLY A 282 18.52 9.75 -5.67
N GLU A 283 18.04 8.57 -5.29
CA GLU A 283 16.62 8.22 -5.24
C GLU A 283 16.09 8.25 -3.80
N THR A 284 14.78 8.44 -3.67
CA THR A 284 14.06 8.43 -2.39
C THR A 284 12.92 7.41 -2.43
N GLY A 285 12.88 6.49 -1.48
CA GLY A 285 11.85 5.46 -1.41
C GLY A 285 10.52 6.04 -0.95
N LEU A 286 10.50 6.57 0.27
CA LEU A 286 9.34 7.23 0.86
C LEU A 286 9.70 8.63 1.35
N ASP A 287 9.01 9.65 0.87
CA ASP A 287 9.15 11.03 1.32
C ASP A 287 7.95 11.44 2.15
N VAL A 288 8.21 11.76 3.42
CA VAL A 288 7.24 12.28 4.39
C VAL A 288 7.72 13.61 4.99
N SER A 289 8.72 14.25 4.38
CA SER A 289 9.30 15.52 4.86
C SER A 289 8.36 16.72 4.79
N SER A 290 7.26 16.58 4.05
CA SER A 290 6.14 17.53 4.03
C SER A 290 5.25 17.44 5.27
N ASN A 291 5.56 16.56 6.22
CA ASN A 291 4.85 16.35 7.48
C ASN A 291 3.34 16.07 7.29
N PRO A 292 2.95 15.01 6.55
CA PRO A 292 1.53 14.69 6.40
C PRO A 292 0.85 14.42 7.75
N THR A 293 -0.39 14.87 7.91
CA THR A 293 -1.17 14.65 9.13
C THR A 293 -1.83 13.28 9.09
N ILE A 294 -1.69 12.50 10.16
CA ILE A 294 -2.32 11.18 10.29
C ILE A 294 -3.46 11.27 11.33
N ASN A 295 -4.71 11.17 10.89
CA ASN A 295 -5.86 11.35 11.78
C ASN A 295 -6.20 10.11 12.61
N ARG A 296 -5.74 8.91 12.19
CA ARG A 296 -5.99 7.66 12.95
C ARG A 296 -4.71 6.85 13.14
N SER A 297 -4.17 6.27 12.07
CA SER A 297 -3.01 5.38 12.18
C SER A 297 -2.24 5.26 10.86
N ALA A 298 -0.92 5.12 10.95
CA ALA A 298 -0.07 4.78 9.82
C ALA A 298 0.79 3.55 10.16
N VAL A 299 0.87 2.58 9.25
CA VAL A 299 1.57 1.31 9.49
C VAL A 299 2.48 0.95 8.33
N ILE A 300 3.71 0.55 8.65
CA ILE A 300 4.63 -0.10 7.71
C ILE A 300 5.05 -1.45 8.31
N THR A 301 4.63 -2.55 7.68
CA THR A 301 4.95 -3.91 8.15
C THR A 301 5.43 -4.78 7.00
N ASP A 302 6.49 -5.56 7.25
CA ASP A 302 7.02 -6.53 6.28
C ASP A 302 7.40 -5.94 4.91
N VAL A 303 7.69 -4.64 4.83
CA VAL A 303 8.22 -3.98 3.64
C VAL A 303 9.74 -3.92 3.70
N THR A 304 10.45 -4.54 2.76
CA THR A 304 11.92 -4.43 2.76
C THR A 304 12.37 -3.13 2.08
N PHE A 305 13.08 -2.26 2.79
CA PHE A 305 13.81 -1.15 2.20
C PHE A 305 15.27 -1.54 1.96
N ASP A 306 15.75 -1.41 0.73
CA ASP A 306 17.11 -1.81 0.32
C ASP A 306 17.74 -0.79 -0.63
N GLY A 307 19.01 -1.02 -0.99
CA GLY A 307 19.79 -0.18 -1.89
C GLY A 307 20.55 0.95 -1.18
N ALA A 308 21.26 1.74 -1.99
CA ALA A 308 22.18 2.79 -1.56
C ALA A 308 21.57 4.21 -1.47
N GLY A 309 20.32 4.36 -1.89
CA GLY A 309 19.56 5.62 -1.87
C GLY A 309 18.97 6.00 -0.51
N THR A 310 18.19 7.07 -0.51
CA THR A 310 17.44 7.53 0.67
C THR A 310 16.22 6.65 0.84
N ARG A 311 16.23 5.75 1.83
CA ARG A 311 15.09 4.85 2.08
C ARG A 311 13.83 5.62 2.48
N VAL A 312 13.99 6.54 3.43
CA VAL A 312 12.94 7.45 3.88
C VAL A 312 13.53 8.85 4.00
N ASN A 313 12.88 9.85 3.39
CA ASN A 313 13.11 11.26 3.70
C ASN A 313 12.15 11.64 4.84
N PRO A 314 12.67 11.87 6.05
CA PRO A 314 11.90 11.79 7.29
C PRO A 314 11.00 13.00 7.54
N TYR A 315 10.05 12.85 8.46
CA TYR A 315 9.35 13.99 9.08
C TYR A 315 10.36 14.98 9.67
N THR A 316 9.98 16.25 9.77
CA THR A 316 10.81 17.32 10.33
C THR A 316 10.07 18.14 11.39
N GLY A 317 10.78 18.59 12.42
CA GLY A 317 10.23 19.48 13.44
C GLY A 317 9.61 18.74 14.63
N ALA A 318 8.48 19.24 15.14
CA ALA A 318 7.87 18.73 16.37
C ALA A 318 7.38 17.27 16.20
N GLY A 319 7.52 16.46 17.26
CA GLY A 319 7.11 15.06 17.24
C GLY A 319 8.04 14.12 16.47
N THR A 320 9.26 14.58 16.14
CA THR A 320 10.30 13.76 15.50
C THR A 320 11.37 13.36 16.51
N TYR A 321 12.04 12.24 16.25
CA TYR A 321 13.07 11.68 17.13
C TYR A 321 14.39 11.56 16.36
N SER A 322 15.50 11.92 16.99
CA SER A 322 16.82 11.88 16.34
C SER A 322 17.17 10.45 15.90
N GLY A 323 17.49 10.28 14.61
CA GLY A 323 17.82 8.96 14.04
C GLY A 323 16.61 8.12 13.60
N TYR A 324 15.39 8.67 13.71
CA TYR A 324 14.13 8.03 13.31
C TYR A 324 13.41 8.86 12.25
N ASN A 325 12.43 8.27 11.57
CA ASN A 325 11.85 8.86 10.38
C ASN A 325 10.43 9.38 10.54
N PHE A 326 9.69 8.88 11.54
CA PHE A 326 8.25 9.10 11.66
C PHE A 326 7.88 9.68 13.04
N THR A 327 6.66 10.22 13.11
CA THR A 327 6.03 10.62 14.38
C THR A 327 5.50 9.39 15.13
N ASN A 328 5.00 9.59 16.35
CA ASN A 328 4.33 8.54 17.13
C ASN A 328 2.98 8.05 16.55
N ASP A 329 2.48 8.66 15.48
CA ASP A 329 1.31 8.17 14.74
C ASP A 329 1.59 6.94 13.87
N TRP A 330 2.87 6.62 13.68
CA TRP A 330 3.33 5.49 12.87
C TRP A 330 3.69 4.29 13.73
N GLU A 331 3.41 3.09 13.22
CA GLU A 331 3.94 1.82 13.70
C GLU A 331 4.75 1.18 12.57
N VAL A 332 6.07 1.10 12.76
CA VAL A 332 7.03 0.64 11.75
C VAL A 332 7.78 -0.57 12.26
N ASN A 333 7.61 -1.69 11.55
CA ASN A 333 8.32 -2.93 11.82
C ASN A 333 8.76 -3.57 10.51
N CYS A 334 9.91 -3.14 10.00
CA CYS A 334 10.38 -3.63 8.72
C CYS A 334 11.92 -3.56 8.56
N PRO A 335 12.53 -4.41 7.71
CA PRO A 335 13.96 -4.38 7.47
C PRO A 335 14.39 -3.15 6.66
N GLY A 336 15.58 -2.64 6.96
CA GLY A 336 16.22 -1.54 6.22
C GLY A 336 16.01 -0.15 6.82
N ILE A 337 15.05 0.03 7.72
CA ILE A 337 14.87 1.27 8.48
C ILE A 337 14.73 0.95 9.97
N PRO A 338 14.93 1.92 10.87
CA PRO A 338 14.70 1.72 12.29
C PRO A 338 13.29 1.21 12.59
N ARG A 339 13.17 0.34 13.60
CA ARG A 339 11.88 -0.08 14.14
C ARG A 339 11.31 1.07 14.97
N GLU A 340 10.14 1.55 14.58
CA GLU A 340 9.50 2.73 15.20
C GLU A 340 8.13 2.34 15.73
N SER A 341 8.09 1.93 17.01
CA SER A 341 6.87 1.51 17.69
C SER A 341 6.89 1.97 19.14
N ASP A 342 5.73 2.10 19.77
CA ASP A 342 5.68 2.33 21.22
C ASP A 342 6.38 1.19 21.95
N ASN A 343 6.34 -0.04 21.41
CA ASN A 343 7.05 -1.20 21.96
C ASN A 343 8.58 -1.13 21.89
N ASN A 344 9.14 -0.16 21.15
CA ASN A 344 10.58 0.09 21.07
C ASN A 344 10.98 1.39 21.79
N ALA A 345 10.03 2.11 22.38
CA ALA A 345 10.29 3.37 23.07
C ALA A 345 11.35 3.17 24.17
N SER A 346 12.39 4.00 24.16
CA SER A 346 13.44 3.96 25.16
C SER A 346 13.92 5.37 25.47
N GLY A 347 14.18 5.62 26.75
CA GLY A 347 14.66 6.90 27.22
C GLY A 347 15.83 6.69 28.15
N ASN A 348 16.96 7.32 27.84
CA ASN A 348 18.13 7.31 28.70
C ASN A 348 18.59 8.73 29.06
N ILE A 349 18.81 8.94 30.35
CA ILE A 349 19.42 10.17 30.88
C ILE A 349 20.62 9.86 31.77
N TYR A 350 21.59 10.75 31.70
CA TYR A 350 22.73 10.80 32.61
C TYR A 350 22.72 12.12 33.36
N ILE A 351 23.09 12.14 34.63
CA ILE A 351 23.46 13.42 35.26
C ILE A 351 24.87 13.77 34.81
N GLN A 352 25.04 15.00 34.31
CA GLN A 352 26.32 15.51 33.82
C GLN A 352 27.33 15.51 34.96
N ARG A 353 28.49 14.88 34.72
CA ARG A 353 29.61 14.86 35.68
C ARG A 353 30.10 16.30 35.83
N ASN A 354 29.96 16.85 37.02
CA ASN A 354 30.73 18.04 37.37
C ASN A 354 32.08 17.56 37.93
N SER A 355 33.14 18.30 37.63
CA SER A 355 34.50 17.98 38.06
C SER A 355 34.62 17.83 39.59
N THR A 356 35.81 17.49 40.10
CA THR A 356 36.10 17.24 41.54
C THR A 356 35.62 18.32 42.52
N THR A 357 35.12 19.47 42.08
CA THR A 357 34.67 20.59 42.92
C THR A 357 33.21 21.03 42.72
N ASN A 358 32.48 20.57 41.70
CA ASN A 358 31.19 21.20 41.30
C ASN A 358 29.97 20.25 41.29
N ASN A 359 30.04 19.08 41.91
CA ASN A 359 28.90 18.15 41.95
C ASN A 359 27.66 18.75 42.64
N PRO A 360 26.46 18.56 42.05
CA PRO A 360 25.22 19.09 42.60
C PRO A 360 25.00 18.54 44.00
N SER A 361 24.70 19.44 44.93
CA SER A 361 24.37 19.10 46.30
C SER A 361 23.02 19.69 46.65
N PHE A 362 22.15 18.90 47.25
CA PHE A 362 20.81 19.34 47.64
C PHE A 362 20.35 18.63 48.91
N SER A 363 19.36 19.21 49.57
CA SER A 363 18.76 18.66 50.79
C SER A 363 17.73 17.60 50.42
N ILE A 364 17.83 16.45 51.06
CA ILE A 364 16.84 15.36 51.06
C ILE A 364 16.16 15.22 52.42
N ALA A 365 16.16 16.27 53.26
CA ALA A 365 15.48 16.27 54.56
C ALA A 365 13.99 15.89 54.45
N SER A 366 13.38 16.21 53.32
CA SER A 366 12.08 15.77 52.85
C SER A 366 12.21 15.17 51.45
N ALA A 367 11.17 14.48 50.97
CA ALA A 367 11.07 14.00 49.59
C ALA A 367 11.40 15.11 48.59
N THR A 368 12.56 15.01 47.93
CA THR A 368 13.09 16.04 47.03
C THR A 368 13.61 15.40 45.76
N PRO A 369 13.31 15.96 44.57
CA PRO A 369 13.87 15.46 43.32
C PRO A 369 15.39 15.67 43.28
N ILE A 370 16.09 14.73 42.66
CA ILE A 370 17.54 14.81 42.43
C ILE A 370 17.81 15.76 41.26
N ASP A 371 17.69 17.06 41.50
CA ASP A 371 17.81 18.11 40.49
C ASP A 371 19.29 18.41 40.16
N ALA A 372 19.76 17.85 39.06
CA ALA A 372 21.06 18.12 38.48
C ALA A 372 20.95 18.36 36.98
N SER A 373 21.95 19.03 36.41
CA SER A 373 22.14 19.10 34.96
C SER A 373 22.25 17.69 34.39
N ILE A 374 21.50 17.41 33.33
CA ILE A 374 21.55 16.14 32.63
C ILE A 374 22.33 16.24 31.33
N ALA A 375 22.87 15.12 30.89
CA ALA A 375 23.25 14.84 29.52
C ALA A 375 22.25 13.80 28.99
N GLU A 376 21.63 14.11 27.85
CA GLU A 376 20.73 13.19 27.16
C GLU A 376 21.53 12.01 26.58
N GLY A 377 21.00 10.81 26.74
CA GLY A 377 21.45 9.62 26.05
C GLY A 377 20.64 9.39 24.77
N GLU A 378 20.38 8.13 24.45
CA GLU A 378 19.47 7.78 23.37
C GLU A 378 18.01 7.96 23.84
N LEU A 379 17.24 8.72 23.06
CA LEU A 379 15.83 9.02 23.32
C LEU A 379 15.01 8.65 22.07
N PHE A 380 14.03 7.77 22.26
CA PHE A 380 13.05 7.42 21.24
C PHE A 380 11.66 7.32 21.86
N ARG A 381 10.73 8.18 21.41
CA ARG A 381 9.43 8.42 22.07
C ARG A 381 9.58 8.79 23.55
N PHE A 382 10.68 9.46 23.87
CA PHE A 382 10.96 10.08 25.15
C PHE A 382 11.57 11.46 24.94
N SER A 383 11.30 12.36 25.88
CA SER A 383 11.99 13.64 25.98
C SER A 383 12.36 13.95 27.43
N THR A 384 13.17 14.99 27.61
CA THR A 384 13.56 15.48 28.94
C THR A 384 12.93 16.83 29.27
N ASP A 385 11.95 17.25 28.47
CA ASP A 385 11.35 18.58 28.52
C ASP A 385 9.87 18.48 28.91
N ASN A 386 9.48 19.18 29.96
CA ASN A 386 8.10 19.32 30.38
C ASN A 386 7.88 20.71 30.96
N VAL A 387 6.82 21.41 30.56
CA VAL A 387 6.53 22.79 30.99
C VAL A 387 6.40 22.95 32.51
N ASN A 388 6.06 21.86 33.21
CA ASN A 388 5.87 21.85 34.66
C ASN A 388 7.18 21.62 35.44
N VAL A 389 8.30 21.39 34.74
CA VAL A 389 9.59 21.06 35.35
C VAL A 389 10.67 21.98 34.79
N THR A 390 11.33 22.74 35.68
CA THR A 390 12.34 23.74 35.29
C THR A 390 13.76 23.19 35.15
N ASN A 391 14.01 21.97 35.63
CA ASN A 391 15.30 21.28 35.55
C ASN A 391 15.06 19.95 34.82
N ASN A 392 15.71 19.71 33.67
CA ASN A 392 15.45 18.60 32.75
C ASN A 392 15.79 17.18 33.27
N ASN A 393 15.69 16.90 34.58
CA ASN A 393 15.98 15.58 35.17
C ASN A 393 14.80 14.60 35.07
N ILE A 394 14.11 14.61 33.94
CA ILE A 394 12.91 13.83 33.70
C ILE A 394 13.08 12.95 32.47
N LEU A 395 12.30 11.88 32.44
CA LEU A 395 11.98 11.16 31.22
C LEU A 395 10.48 11.24 31.04
N VAL A 396 10.04 12.02 30.05
CA VAL A 396 8.66 12.18 29.61
C VAL A 396 8.40 11.17 28.52
N TYR A 397 7.35 10.37 28.64
CA TYR A 397 6.96 9.43 27.60
C TYR A 397 6.13 10.13 26.51
N GLU A 398 6.57 10.05 25.27
CA GLU A 398 5.96 10.72 24.11
C GLU A 398 5.33 9.74 23.11
N GLY A 399 5.13 8.48 23.51
CA GLY A 399 4.41 7.50 22.69
C GLY A 399 2.91 7.76 22.62
N LYS A 400 2.18 6.89 21.92
CA LYS A 400 0.74 7.06 21.65
C LYS A 400 -0.14 6.25 22.61
N GLU A 401 0.35 5.09 23.06
CA GLU A 401 -0.35 4.18 23.97
C GLU A 401 0.37 4.07 25.31
N THR A 402 -0.38 3.94 26.41
CA THR A 402 0.16 3.69 27.74
C THR A 402 1.00 2.42 27.77
N ARG A 403 2.24 2.49 28.27
CA ARG A 403 3.14 1.35 28.37
C ARG A 403 3.79 1.23 29.73
N THR A 404 4.24 0.00 30.03
CA THR A 404 5.06 -0.29 31.21
C THR A 404 6.50 -0.50 30.78
N PHE A 405 7.39 0.29 31.36
CA PHE A 405 8.83 0.29 31.13
C PHE A 405 9.55 -0.41 32.26
N SER A 406 10.61 -1.13 31.91
CA SER A 406 11.63 -1.53 32.86
C SER A 406 12.44 -0.30 33.26
N VAL A 407 12.70 -0.14 34.55
CA VAL A 407 13.62 0.88 35.05
C VAL A 407 14.95 0.21 35.30
N ASN A 408 16.02 0.73 34.70
CA ASN A 408 17.39 0.27 34.92
C ASN A 408 18.28 1.48 35.18
N GLY A 409 18.92 1.54 36.34
CA GLY A 409 19.74 2.69 36.68
C GLY A 409 20.66 2.51 37.88
N ASN A 410 21.39 3.56 38.18
CA ASN A 410 22.22 3.68 39.37
C ASN A 410 22.32 5.14 39.80
N LEU A 411 22.55 5.34 41.10
CA LEU A 411 22.86 6.63 41.70
C LEU A 411 24.12 6.48 42.56
N ALA A 412 25.11 7.34 42.35
CA ALA A 412 26.25 7.48 43.24
C ALA A 412 26.16 8.78 44.03
N PHE A 413 26.26 8.70 45.36
CA PHE A 413 26.13 9.85 46.25
C PHE A 413 27.07 9.78 47.45
N GLU A 414 27.32 10.93 48.08
CA GLU A 414 27.93 11.02 49.41
C GLU A 414 27.15 12.00 50.30
N PRO A 415 27.05 11.79 51.62
CA PRO A 415 26.61 12.82 52.54
C PRO A 415 27.62 13.98 52.61
N THR A 416 27.14 15.23 52.61
CA THR A 416 28.03 16.41 52.62
C THR A 416 28.44 16.86 54.03
N SER A 417 27.77 16.36 55.08
CA SER A 417 28.02 16.73 56.47
C SER A 417 28.23 15.50 57.36
N GLN A 418 29.08 15.65 58.38
CA GLN A 418 29.19 14.65 59.44
C GLN A 418 27.91 14.60 60.27
N GLY A 419 27.59 13.45 60.86
CA GLY A 419 26.38 13.28 61.65
C GLY A 419 26.22 11.88 62.21
N GLY A 420 25.08 11.64 62.84
CA GLY A 420 24.70 10.33 63.37
C GLY A 420 24.30 9.33 62.28
N VAL A 421 23.80 8.18 62.71
CA VAL A 421 23.27 7.14 61.80
C VAL A 421 22.05 7.72 61.09
N THR A 422 21.98 7.60 59.76
CA THR A 422 20.89 8.15 58.96
C THR A 422 20.46 7.14 57.90
N LEU A 423 19.16 6.91 57.78
CA LEU A 423 18.54 6.06 56.77
C LEU A 423 17.96 6.93 55.66
N TYR A 424 18.39 6.69 54.42
CA TYR A 424 17.83 7.33 53.22
C TYR A 424 16.95 6.35 52.46
N ALA A 425 15.99 6.90 51.72
CA ALA A 425 15.33 6.23 50.61
C ALA A 425 15.60 7.00 49.32
N PHE A 426 15.87 6.26 48.25
CA PHE A 426 15.96 6.77 46.90
C PHE A 426 14.97 6.00 46.03
N TYR A 427 14.21 6.72 45.21
CA TYR A 427 13.11 6.09 44.48
C TYR A 427 12.73 6.86 43.23
N ILE A 428 12.04 6.18 42.33
CA ILE A 428 11.40 6.82 41.18
C ILE A 428 10.02 7.30 41.62
N ARG A 429 9.66 8.53 41.27
CA ARG A 429 8.31 9.05 41.43
C ARG A 429 7.72 9.37 40.07
N ARG A 430 6.47 8.96 39.85
CA ARG A 430 5.72 9.21 38.62
C ARG A 430 4.85 10.45 38.77
N PHE A 431 4.74 11.19 37.68
CA PHE A 431 3.93 12.38 37.54
C PHE A 431 3.04 12.29 36.31
N ASP A 432 1.86 12.89 36.38
CA ASP A 432 1.01 13.07 35.21
C ASP A 432 1.53 14.22 34.33
N ASN A 433 1.02 14.32 33.11
CA ASN A 433 1.37 15.41 32.18
C ASN A 433 1.04 16.82 32.72
N ALA A 434 0.16 16.94 33.71
CA ALA A 434 -0.17 18.21 34.37
C ALA A 434 0.78 18.56 35.53
N GLY A 435 1.78 17.71 35.81
CA GLY A 435 2.78 17.91 36.85
C GLY A 435 2.35 17.44 38.24
N ASN A 436 1.22 16.75 38.38
CA ASN A 436 0.79 16.20 39.67
C ASN A 436 1.51 14.88 39.96
N SER A 437 1.98 14.72 41.19
CA SER A 437 2.54 13.46 41.66
C SER A 437 1.46 12.38 41.67
N ILE A 438 1.72 11.24 41.03
CA ILE A 438 0.80 10.09 41.02
C ILE A 438 1.15 9.13 42.15
N ASP A 439 2.33 8.53 42.10
CA ASP A 439 2.78 7.49 43.03
C ASP A 439 4.30 7.27 42.97
N ILE A 440 4.78 6.44 43.88
CA ILE A 440 6.12 5.84 43.85
C ILE A 440 5.91 4.40 43.36
N PRO A 441 6.33 4.04 42.14
CA PRO A 441 6.10 2.71 41.61
C PRO A 441 6.75 1.63 42.49
N LEU A 442 5.99 0.58 42.79
CA LEU A 442 6.45 -0.50 43.68
C LEU A 442 7.75 -1.12 43.17
N GLY A 443 8.69 -1.33 44.10
CA GLY A 443 9.98 -1.94 43.81
C GLY A 443 11.03 -0.99 43.25
N THR A 444 10.72 0.29 43.03
CA THR A 444 11.71 1.31 42.61
C THR A 444 12.44 1.97 43.79
N GLU A 445 12.04 1.66 45.02
CA GLU A 445 12.60 2.24 46.25
C GLU A 445 13.81 1.43 46.74
N VAL A 446 14.89 2.14 47.04
CA VAL A 446 16.11 1.57 47.63
C VAL A 446 16.44 2.34 48.90
N TYR A 447 16.62 1.58 49.98
CA TYR A 447 16.98 2.11 51.29
C TYR A 447 18.46 1.91 51.55
N GLU A 448 19.13 2.95 52.02
CA GLU A 448 20.55 2.92 52.32
C GLU A 448 20.79 3.55 53.70
N GLU A 449 21.37 2.76 54.61
CA GLU A 449 21.77 3.24 55.94
C GLU A 449 23.23 3.70 55.90
N VAL A 450 23.46 4.93 56.32
CA VAL A 450 24.79 5.46 56.54
C VAL A 450 25.06 5.52 58.04
N GLY A 451 26.11 4.82 58.49
CA GLY A 451 26.48 4.73 59.90
C GLY A 451 27.06 6.03 60.47
N SER A 452 27.39 6.01 61.75
CA SER A 452 27.94 7.16 62.48
C SER A 452 29.44 7.31 62.22
N ALA A 453 29.86 8.44 61.64
CA ALA A 453 31.26 8.76 61.40
C ALA A 453 31.64 10.02 62.17
N SER A 454 32.60 9.88 63.08
CA SER A 454 33.27 10.99 63.76
C SER A 454 34.50 11.51 63.00
N ASN A 455 34.85 10.90 61.87
CA ASN A 455 36.00 11.26 61.05
C ASN A 455 35.70 11.13 59.55
N ALA A 456 36.06 12.16 58.76
CA ALA A 456 35.75 12.26 57.32
C ALA A 456 36.51 11.24 56.44
N THR A 457 37.43 10.46 57.03
CA THR A 457 38.28 9.48 56.32
C THR A 457 37.88 8.02 56.50
N SER A 458 36.74 7.74 57.17
CA SER A 458 36.26 6.37 57.39
C SER A 458 34.89 6.12 56.73
N GLY A 459 34.80 5.02 55.96
CA GLY A 459 33.60 4.30 55.50
C GLY A 459 32.34 5.10 55.16
N ASP A 460 31.65 5.56 56.19
CA ASP A 460 30.31 6.17 56.11
C ASP A 460 30.30 7.63 55.61
N TYR A 461 31.45 8.17 55.23
CA TYR A 461 31.59 9.47 54.55
C TYR A 461 32.05 9.33 53.09
N LEU A 462 32.20 8.09 52.60
CA LEU A 462 32.63 7.81 51.22
C LEU A 462 31.47 7.77 50.24
N VAL A 463 31.79 7.89 48.96
CA VAL A 463 30.85 7.73 47.85
C VAL A 463 30.27 6.31 47.86
N ARG A 464 28.95 6.23 47.81
CA ARG A 464 28.17 4.99 47.74
C ARG A 464 27.41 4.95 46.44
N ALA A 465 27.23 3.76 45.87
CA ALA A 465 26.45 3.54 44.67
C ALA A 465 25.28 2.62 44.99
N ILE A 466 24.08 3.05 44.62
CA ILE A 466 22.86 2.26 44.77
C ILE A 466 22.31 1.89 43.38
N PRO A 467 21.81 0.67 43.20
CA PRO A 467 21.07 0.33 42.00
C PRO A 467 19.69 1.01 42.02
N LEU A 468 19.14 1.27 40.84
CA LEU A 468 17.75 1.65 40.65
C LEU A 468 17.16 0.62 39.69
N SER A 469 16.11 -0.07 40.12
CA SER A 469 15.45 -1.08 39.29
C SER A 469 13.97 -1.09 39.58
N GLY A 470 13.15 -1.51 38.62
CA GLY A 470 11.72 -1.70 38.87
C GLY A 470 10.93 -1.62 37.58
N LYS A 471 9.64 -1.32 37.70
CA LYS A 471 8.76 -1.06 36.57
C LYS A 471 7.95 0.20 36.80
N VAL A 472 7.71 0.94 35.73
CA VAL A 472 6.83 2.11 35.75
C VAL A 472 5.87 2.07 34.57
N THR A 473 4.61 2.39 34.81
CA THR A 473 3.60 2.52 33.75
C THR A 473 3.38 4.00 33.46
N LEU A 474 3.58 4.44 32.22
CA LEU A 474 3.43 5.83 31.81
C LEU A 474 2.38 5.93 30.71
N ALA A 475 1.39 6.81 30.90
CA ALA A 475 0.55 7.29 29.82
C ALA A 475 1.29 8.36 29.00
N PRO A 476 0.87 8.65 27.76
CA PRO A 476 1.46 9.74 26.98
C PRO A 476 1.50 11.07 27.76
N GLY A 477 2.69 11.67 27.84
CA GLY A 477 2.97 12.89 28.59
C GLY A 477 3.29 12.69 30.09
N ASP A 478 3.03 11.50 30.65
CA ASP A 478 3.50 11.18 32.01
C ASP A 478 5.03 11.13 32.03
N TYR A 479 5.60 11.43 33.19
CA TYR A 479 7.04 11.43 33.36
C TYR A 479 7.50 10.89 34.71
N VAL A 480 8.76 10.51 34.77
CA VAL A 480 9.42 10.05 35.98
C VAL A 480 10.49 11.00 36.46
N ARG A 481 10.70 11.04 37.78
CA ARG A 481 11.82 11.71 38.43
C ARG A 481 12.46 10.81 39.47
N LEU A 482 13.78 10.93 39.62
CA LEU A 482 14.50 10.35 40.74
C LEU A 482 14.37 11.25 41.97
N TYR A 483 14.04 10.65 43.11
CA TYR A 483 13.86 11.33 44.39
C TYR A 483 14.81 10.76 45.45
N GLY A 484 15.16 11.61 46.41
CA GLY A 484 15.83 11.23 47.65
C GLY A 484 15.06 11.76 48.86
N GLN A 485 15.08 10.98 49.95
CA GLN A 485 14.42 11.35 51.20
C GLN A 485 15.14 10.75 52.41
N LEU A 486 15.29 11.54 53.47
CA LEU A 486 15.63 11.06 54.80
C LEU A 486 14.41 10.39 55.43
N ILE A 487 14.59 9.15 55.90
CA ILE A 487 13.53 8.34 56.50
C ILE A 487 13.61 8.38 58.02
N SER A 488 14.80 8.19 58.57
CA SER A 488 15.03 8.23 60.01
C SER A 488 16.49 8.52 60.32
N ASN A 489 16.77 8.94 61.56
CA ASN A 489 18.12 9.20 62.04
C ASN A 489 18.24 8.94 63.55
N SER A 490 19.45 8.60 63.99
CA SER A 490 19.86 8.56 65.39
C SER A 490 21.07 9.48 65.57
N GLY A 491 20.90 10.56 66.34
CA GLY A 491 21.86 11.67 66.43
C GLY A 491 21.61 12.75 65.38
N THR A 492 22.61 13.56 65.04
CA THR A 492 22.45 14.66 64.08
C THR A 492 22.16 14.12 62.67
N ALA A 493 21.01 14.50 62.09
CA ALA A 493 20.58 14.08 60.76
C ALA A 493 21.52 14.59 59.66
N ARG A 494 21.79 13.74 58.67
CA ARG A 494 22.60 14.09 57.49
C ARG A 494 21.67 14.42 56.31
N ASN A 495 21.21 15.66 56.27
CA ASN A 495 20.14 16.06 55.34
C ASN A 495 20.60 16.35 53.91
N ASN A 496 21.89 16.62 53.70
CA ASN A 496 22.41 17.08 52.42
C ASN A 496 23.32 16.03 51.80
N ILE A 497 23.04 15.68 50.54
CA ILE A 497 23.87 14.76 49.76
C ILE A 497 24.49 15.49 48.57
N ARG A 498 25.61 14.97 48.10
CA ARG A 498 26.26 15.35 46.84
C ARG A 498 26.18 14.16 45.90
N VAL A 499 25.72 14.40 44.67
CA VAL A 499 25.54 13.37 43.65
C VAL A 499 26.72 13.36 42.69
N TYR A 500 27.31 12.19 42.47
CA TYR A 500 28.44 11.98 41.57
C TYR A 500 28.03 11.46 40.20
N SER A 501 26.98 10.63 40.14
CA SER A 501 26.44 10.11 38.90
C SER A 501 25.02 9.64 39.09
N VAL A 502 24.21 9.81 38.04
CA VAL A 502 22.98 9.06 37.84
C VAL A 502 23.00 8.56 36.41
N SER A 503 22.58 7.32 36.24
CA SER A 503 22.19 6.76 34.95
C SER A 503 20.79 6.20 35.14
N LEU A 504 19.85 6.59 34.29
CA LEU A 504 18.49 6.09 34.30
C LEU A 504 18.07 5.76 32.88
N THR A 505 17.67 4.50 32.68
CA THR A 505 17.12 3.99 31.43
C THR A 505 15.71 3.46 31.68
N LEU A 506 14.79 3.86 30.80
CA LEU A 506 13.47 3.25 30.63
C LEU A 506 13.43 2.56 29.26
N ASP A 507 13.02 1.29 29.21
CA ASP A 507 12.89 0.47 28.00
C ASP A 507 11.72 -0.52 28.03
#